data_AF-A0A8C3UKH5-F1
#
_entry.id   AF-A0A8C3UKH5-F1
#
_cell.length_a   1.000
_cell.length_b   1.000
_cell.length_c   1.000
_cell.angle_alpha   90.00
_cell.angle_beta   90.00
_cell.angle_gamma   90.00
#
_symmetry.space_group_name_H-M   'P 1'
#
loop_
_entity.id
_entity.type
_entity.pdbx_description
1 polymer ?
#
loop_
_entity_poly.entity_id
_entity_poly.type
_entity_poly.pdbx_seq_one_letter_code
_entity_poly.pdbx_strand_id
1 'polypeptide(L)'
;LSFLVLLPGVPTLLTVSHSRCLERGVCKSAFSHPTGYAIRRAAEADLVRLRRYEIPIKRVARKLCLDPALIGGIMSQESRVGLLLDNGWDRGQQKYGLMQVLQGDNRQQLRPYVAWDSEEHINQCSNILVLSINEVRARHPTWTWDRQLRDGISAYNADVNTVQTYDKMIVGKTHNYDDVDARVRLYKRNEY
;
A
#
# COMPACT_ATOMS: atom_id res chain seq x y z
N LEU A 1 -48.57 1.57 -43.35
CA LEU A 1 -49.60 0.52 -43.34
C LEU A 1 -48.92 -0.82 -43.62
N SER A 2 -48.73 -1.64 -42.58
CA SER A 2 -48.72 -3.11 -42.61
C SER A 2 -48.78 -3.62 -41.18
N PHE A 3 -49.64 -4.62 -40.96
CA PHE A 3 -50.22 -5.02 -39.69
C PHE A 3 -49.40 -6.07 -38.92
N LEU A 4 -49.55 -6.00 -37.58
CA LEU A 4 -49.62 -7.04 -36.54
C LEU A 4 -49.53 -8.53 -36.96
N VAL A 5 -48.77 -9.33 -36.20
CA VAL A 5 -49.25 -10.61 -35.59
C VAL A 5 -48.51 -10.85 -34.26
N LEU A 6 -49.29 -11.11 -33.20
CA LEU A 6 -48.88 -11.56 -31.86
C LEU A 6 -48.95 -13.10 -31.76
N LEU A 7 -48.38 -13.63 -30.65
CA LEU A 7 -48.72 -14.87 -29.91
C LEU A 7 -47.56 -15.90 -29.80
N PRO A 8 -47.59 -16.86 -28.85
CA PRO A 8 -46.83 -16.83 -27.59
C PRO A 8 -46.00 -18.13 -27.40
N GLY A 9 -45.24 -18.27 -26.31
CA GLY A 9 -44.73 -19.60 -25.90
C GLY A 9 -43.42 -19.60 -25.15
N VAL A 10 -43.50 -19.64 -23.82
CA VAL A 10 -42.43 -20.14 -22.95
C VAL A 10 -42.83 -21.55 -22.52
N PRO A 11 -41.93 -22.53 -22.65
CA PRO A 11 -41.60 -23.33 -21.46
C PRO A 11 -40.13 -23.80 -21.35
N THR A 12 -39.76 -24.05 -20.08
CA THR A 12 -38.84 -25.09 -19.56
C THR A 12 -37.30 -24.94 -19.62
N LEU A 13 -36.74 -24.54 -18.47
CA LEU A 13 -35.90 -25.31 -17.50
C LEU A 13 -34.73 -26.22 -17.95
N LEU A 14 -33.64 -26.08 -17.15
CA LEU A 14 -32.53 -27.01 -16.82
C LEU A 14 -31.42 -27.17 -17.87
N THR A 15 -30.17 -26.91 -17.51
CA THR A 15 -29.33 -27.98 -16.93
C THR A 15 -28.19 -27.43 -16.06
N VAL A 16 -28.07 -28.01 -14.86
CA VAL A 16 -26.87 -28.00 -14.02
C VAL A 16 -25.92 -29.05 -14.58
N SER A 17 -24.68 -28.67 -14.91
CA SER A 17 -23.62 -29.65 -15.21
C SER A 17 -22.73 -29.83 -13.97
N HIS A 18 -22.64 -31.08 -13.54
CA HIS A 18 -21.76 -31.56 -12.48
C HIS A 18 -20.69 -32.40 -13.16
N SER A 19 -19.40 -32.10 -12.91
CA SER A 19 -18.31 -33.03 -13.21
C SER A 19 -17.37 -33.06 -12.01
N ARG A 20 -17.39 -34.17 -11.26
CA ARG A 20 -16.27 -34.59 -10.41
C ARG A 20 -15.30 -35.36 -11.27
N CYS A 21 -14.00 -35.15 -11.09
CA CYS A 21 -12.99 -36.19 -11.26
C CYS A 21 -11.76 -35.87 -10.39
N LEU A 22 -11.12 -36.96 -9.97
CA LEU A 22 -10.24 -37.16 -8.83
C LEU A 22 -8.77 -36.78 -9.08
N GLU A 23 -8.06 -36.63 -7.95
CA GLU A 23 -6.66 -37.01 -7.67
C GLU A 23 -5.46 -36.07 -7.97
N ARG A 24 -4.84 -35.70 -6.83
CA ARG A 24 -3.40 -35.61 -6.49
C ARG A 24 -2.48 -34.86 -7.46
N GLY A 25 -2.07 -33.65 -7.04
CA GLY A 25 -0.90 -32.99 -7.59
C GLY A 25 -0.57 -31.64 -6.94
N VAL A 26 0.31 -31.67 -5.94
CA VAL A 26 1.19 -30.57 -5.49
C VAL A 26 0.51 -29.27 -5.02
N CYS A 27 0.52 -29.05 -3.70
CA CYS A 27 0.37 -27.72 -3.12
C CYS A 27 1.53 -26.82 -3.59
N LYS A 28 1.33 -26.06 -4.67
CA LYS A 28 2.21 -24.94 -5.02
C LYS A 28 1.58 -23.65 -4.51
N SER A 29 2.09 -23.22 -3.35
CA SER A 29 2.09 -21.85 -2.80
C SER A 29 1.09 -20.87 -3.43
N ALA A 30 -0.12 -20.81 -2.88
CA ALA A 30 -1.02 -19.68 -3.08
C ALA A 30 -0.49 -18.49 -2.26
N PHE A 31 0.37 -17.67 -2.86
CA PHE A 31 0.60 -16.31 -2.37
C PHE A 31 -0.68 -15.52 -2.69
N SER A 32 -1.68 -15.65 -1.82
CA SER A 32 -2.97 -14.99 -1.96
C SER A 32 -2.73 -13.48 -1.98
N HIS A 33 -2.91 -12.84 -3.14
CA HIS A 33 -3.21 -11.41 -3.14
C HIS A 33 -4.41 -11.23 -2.21
N PRO A 34 -4.33 -10.35 -1.19
CA PRO A 34 -5.47 -10.11 -0.34
C PRO A 34 -6.59 -9.62 -1.26
N THR A 35 -7.74 -10.30 -1.20
CA THR A 35 -8.92 -9.85 -1.95
C THR A 35 -9.17 -8.38 -1.58
N GLY A 36 -9.69 -7.55 -2.49
CA GLY A 36 -9.98 -6.14 -2.17
C GLY A 36 -10.84 -5.96 -0.91
N TYR A 37 -11.61 -7.00 -0.55
CA TYR A 37 -12.31 -7.11 0.72
C TYR A 37 -11.38 -7.16 1.94
N ALA A 38 -10.33 -8.00 1.93
CA ALA A 38 -9.38 -8.12 3.03
C ALA A 38 -8.58 -6.83 3.25
N ILE A 39 -8.11 -6.18 2.17
CA ILE A 39 -7.42 -4.88 2.26
C ILE A 39 -8.36 -3.84 2.87
N ARG A 40 -9.60 -3.77 2.41
CA ARG A 40 -10.60 -2.83 2.95
C ARG A 40 -10.85 -3.05 4.43
N ARG A 41 -11.09 -4.29 4.87
CA ARG A 41 -11.31 -4.61 6.30
C ARG A 41 -10.09 -4.28 7.15
N ALA A 42 -8.90 -4.55 6.63
CA ALA A 42 -7.65 -4.17 7.28
C ALA A 42 -7.54 -2.65 7.43
N ALA A 43 -7.81 -1.89 6.36
CA ALA A 43 -7.78 -0.43 6.36
C ALA A 43 -8.81 0.17 7.32
N GLU A 44 -10.04 -0.33 7.35
CA GLU A 44 -11.07 0.10 8.30
C GLU A 44 -10.63 -0.07 9.75
N ALA A 45 -10.00 -1.21 10.08
CA ALA A 45 -9.47 -1.45 11.42
C ALA A 45 -8.27 -0.55 11.74
N ASP A 46 -7.43 -0.27 10.76
CA ASP A 46 -6.25 0.59 10.90
C ASP A 46 -6.65 2.07 11.04
N LEU A 47 -7.76 2.51 10.45
CA LEU A 47 -8.29 3.86 10.59
C LEU A 47 -8.53 4.24 12.06
N VAL A 48 -9.02 3.29 12.86
CA VAL A 48 -9.20 3.50 14.31
C VAL A 48 -7.85 3.76 15.00
N ARG A 49 -6.79 3.04 14.61
CA ARG A 49 -5.43 3.24 15.14
C ARG A 49 -4.82 4.55 14.68
N LEU A 50 -5.10 4.95 13.43
CA LEU A 50 -4.62 6.20 12.84
C LEU A 50 -5.12 7.44 13.58
N ARG A 51 -6.24 7.38 14.30
CA ARG A 51 -6.73 8.49 15.12
C ARG A 51 -5.72 8.93 16.20
N ARG A 52 -4.92 8.00 16.74
CA ARG A 52 -3.83 8.34 17.69
C ARG A 52 -2.77 9.26 17.08
N TYR A 53 -2.56 9.17 15.76
CA TYR A 53 -1.51 9.88 15.05
C TYR A 53 -2.04 11.00 14.15
N GLU A 54 -3.34 11.32 14.22
CA GLU A 54 -3.99 12.26 13.31
C GLU A 54 -3.34 13.66 13.34
N ILE A 55 -3.07 14.20 14.53
CA ILE A 55 -2.43 15.51 14.68
C ILE A 55 -0.99 15.50 14.13
N PRO A 56 -0.10 14.57 14.56
CA PRO A 56 1.24 14.41 13.97
C PRO A 56 1.23 14.28 12.45
N ILE A 57 0.39 13.40 11.90
CA ILE A 57 0.29 13.15 10.46
C ILE A 57 -0.13 14.43 9.73
N LYS A 58 -1.18 15.13 10.20
CA LYS A 58 -1.64 16.38 9.57
C LYS A 58 -0.62 17.52 9.66
N ARG A 59 0.23 17.56 10.69
CA ARG A 59 1.33 18.54 10.78
C ARG A 59 2.43 18.23 9.77
N VAL A 60 2.89 16.98 9.75
CA VAL A 60 3.93 16.52 8.80
C VAL A 60 3.46 16.66 7.35
N ALA A 61 2.23 16.23 7.06
CA ALA A 61 1.63 16.35 5.74
C ALA A 61 1.61 17.80 5.24
N ARG A 62 1.15 18.74 6.08
CA ARG A 62 1.16 20.17 5.76
C ARG A 62 2.56 20.71 5.52
N LYS A 63 3.54 20.33 6.36
CA LYS A 63 4.94 20.76 6.24
C LYS A 63 5.57 20.30 4.92
N LEU A 64 5.21 19.11 4.45
CA LEU A 64 5.82 18.47 3.28
C LEU A 64 4.97 18.53 2.01
N CYS A 65 3.83 19.24 2.04
CA CYS A 65 2.86 19.28 0.94
C CYS A 65 2.40 17.88 0.49
N LEU A 66 2.27 16.96 1.45
CA LEU A 66 1.73 15.62 1.24
C LEU A 66 0.26 15.56 1.63
N ASP A 67 -0.42 14.56 1.10
CA ASP A 67 -1.76 14.19 1.54
C ASP A 67 -1.68 13.43 2.88
N PRO A 68 -2.39 13.84 3.95
CA PRO A 68 -2.42 13.10 5.22
C PRO A 68 -2.84 11.64 5.04
N ALA A 69 -3.78 11.37 4.12
CA ALA A 69 -4.24 10.01 3.82
C ALA A 69 -3.13 9.17 3.18
N LEU A 70 -2.20 9.76 2.43
CA LEU A 70 -1.03 9.06 1.87
C LEU A 70 -0.10 8.54 2.98
N ILE A 71 0.23 9.40 3.95
CA ILE A 71 1.05 9.01 5.10
C ILE A 71 0.34 7.91 5.91
N GLY A 72 -0.96 8.09 6.19
CA GLY A 72 -1.76 7.08 6.87
C GLY A 72 -1.86 5.76 6.11
N GLY A 73 -1.98 5.82 4.78
CA GLY A 73 -1.96 4.68 3.86
C GLY A 73 -0.68 3.87 3.97
N ILE A 74 0.47 4.54 3.96
CA ILE A 74 1.79 3.91 4.11
C ILE A 74 1.95 3.30 5.50
N MET A 75 1.64 4.03 6.58
CA MET A 75 1.72 3.51 7.95
C MET A 75 0.85 2.26 8.16
N SER A 76 -0.36 2.29 7.59
CA SER A 76 -1.29 1.17 7.63
C SER A 76 -0.77 -0.03 6.85
N GLN A 77 -0.18 0.17 5.68
CA GLN A 77 0.36 -0.92 4.90
C GLN A 77 1.64 -1.51 5.51
N GLU A 78 2.55 -0.67 6.00
CA GLU A 78 3.86 -1.08 6.46
C GLU A 78 3.82 -1.77 7.84
N SER A 79 3.11 -1.20 8.80
CA SER A 79 3.15 -1.67 10.20
C SER A 79 1.78 -2.01 10.78
N ARG A 80 0.71 -1.90 9.98
CA ARG A 80 -0.69 -1.90 10.48
C ARG A 80 -0.85 -0.85 11.60
N VAL A 81 -0.22 0.31 11.38
CA VAL A 81 -0.20 1.43 12.33
C VAL A 81 0.40 1.02 13.68
N GLY A 82 1.52 0.29 13.63
CA GLY A 82 2.24 -0.21 14.79
C GLY A 82 1.77 -1.56 15.35
N LEU A 83 0.66 -2.13 14.86
CA LEU A 83 0.15 -3.42 15.36
C LEU A 83 1.11 -4.59 15.13
N LEU A 84 1.91 -4.55 14.06
CA LEU A 84 2.87 -5.62 13.73
C LEU A 84 4.25 -5.43 14.39
N LEU A 85 4.43 -4.39 15.20
CA LEU A 85 5.75 -4.00 15.70
C LEU A 85 5.97 -4.48 17.13
N ASP A 86 7.21 -4.90 17.40
CA ASP A 86 7.72 -5.16 18.74
C ASP A 86 8.75 -4.08 19.09
N ASN A 87 8.38 -3.18 20.00
CA ASN A 87 9.18 -2.00 20.36
C ASN A 87 9.70 -1.20 19.15
N GLY A 88 8.86 -1.07 18.13
CA GLY A 88 9.17 -0.37 16.87
C GLY A 88 9.83 -1.22 15.79
N TRP A 89 10.20 -2.47 16.08
CA TRP A 89 10.86 -3.34 15.11
C TRP A 89 9.87 -4.28 14.43
N ASP A 90 10.14 -4.59 13.17
CA ASP A 90 9.50 -5.72 12.50
C ASP A 90 10.00 -7.06 13.04
N ARG A 91 9.33 -8.15 12.65
CA ARG A 91 9.70 -9.51 13.08
C ARG A 91 11.15 -9.87 12.71
N GLY A 92 11.68 -9.32 11.62
CA GLY A 92 13.06 -9.57 11.17
C GLY A 92 14.11 -8.66 11.80
N GLN A 93 13.70 -7.68 12.62
CA GLN A 93 14.57 -6.62 13.18
C GLN A 93 15.41 -5.91 12.11
N GLN A 94 14.83 -5.70 10.93
CA GLN A 94 15.45 -5.00 9.80
C GLN A 94 14.88 -3.58 9.65
N LYS A 95 13.57 -3.43 9.88
CA LYS A 95 12.82 -2.20 9.65
C LYS A 95 12.33 -1.61 10.97
N TYR A 96 12.37 -0.28 11.06
CA TYR A 96 12.01 0.46 12.27
C TYR A 96 10.86 1.45 12.06
N GLY A 97 9.95 1.47 13.03
CA GLY A 97 8.88 2.43 13.25
C GLY A 97 7.66 2.38 12.34
N LEU A 98 6.73 3.31 12.55
CA LEU A 98 5.39 3.29 11.94
C LEU A 98 5.40 3.18 10.41
N MET A 99 6.42 3.74 9.75
CA MET A 99 6.59 3.72 8.29
C MET A 99 7.73 2.79 7.82
N GLN A 100 8.27 1.98 8.74
CA GLN A 100 9.12 0.80 8.48
C GLN A 100 10.32 1.03 7.56
N VAL A 101 11.28 1.81 8.04
CA VAL A 101 12.49 2.13 7.26
C VAL A 101 13.63 1.17 7.63
N LEU A 102 14.28 0.59 6.61
CA LEU A 102 15.75 0.50 6.46
C LEU A 102 16.65 0.86 7.65
N GLN A 103 17.01 -0.05 8.57
CA GLN A 103 18.25 0.16 9.30
C GLN A 103 19.44 -0.32 8.45
N GLY A 104 20.41 0.56 8.18
CA GLY A 104 21.59 0.23 7.40
C GLY A 104 22.79 1.08 7.77
N ASP A 105 23.97 0.44 7.76
CA ASP A 105 25.25 0.94 8.30
C ASP A 105 25.71 2.28 7.69
N ASN A 106 25.33 2.56 6.44
CA ASN A 106 25.73 3.77 5.70
C ASN A 106 24.73 4.93 5.76
N ARG A 107 23.63 4.81 6.51
CA ARG A 107 22.63 5.89 6.60
C ARG A 107 22.55 6.41 8.03
N GLN A 108 23.43 7.37 8.31
CA GLN A 108 23.41 8.20 9.52
C GLN A 108 22.06 8.90 9.81
N GLN A 109 21.08 8.79 8.92
CA GLN A 109 19.80 9.48 9.06
C GLN A 109 18.92 8.84 10.14
N LEU A 110 18.82 7.52 10.24
CA LEU A 110 18.02 6.87 11.30
C LEU A 110 18.89 6.58 12.51
N ARG A 111 19.29 7.65 13.20
CA ARG A 111 19.93 7.49 14.50
C ARG A 111 18.89 6.93 15.49
N PRO A 112 19.26 5.96 16.35
CA PRO A 112 18.36 5.23 17.27
C PRO A 112 17.77 6.09 18.41
N TYR A 113 17.74 7.42 18.27
CA TYR A 113 17.27 8.35 19.30
C TYR A 113 15.83 8.83 19.11
N VAL A 114 15.21 8.52 17.97
CA VAL A 114 13.83 8.96 17.68
C VAL A 114 12.88 7.81 17.98
N ALA A 115 11.88 8.03 18.84
CA ALA A 115 10.90 7.01 19.18
C ALA A 115 10.11 6.58 17.93
N TRP A 116 9.92 5.26 17.78
CA TRP A 116 9.34 4.62 16.60
C TRP A 116 7.92 5.09 16.25
N ASP A 117 7.19 5.65 17.21
CA ASP A 117 5.82 6.15 17.10
C ASP A 117 5.69 7.68 17.21
N SER A 118 6.80 8.42 17.12
CA SER A 118 6.84 9.88 17.29
C SER A 118 6.50 10.68 16.02
N GLU A 119 6.13 11.96 16.19
CA GLU A 119 5.97 12.91 15.08
C GLU A 119 7.29 13.09 14.31
N GLU A 120 8.42 13.08 15.02
CA GLU A 120 9.76 13.15 14.46
C GLU A 120 10.04 11.97 13.53
N HIS A 121 9.67 10.75 13.93
CA HIS A 121 9.78 9.55 13.09
C HIS A 121 8.90 9.68 11.83
N ILE A 122 7.64 10.10 11.98
CA ILE A 122 6.72 10.31 10.85
C ILE A 122 7.28 11.37 9.90
N ASN A 123 7.80 12.48 10.41
CA ASN A 123 8.42 13.55 9.62
C ASN A 123 9.64 13.05 8.86
N GLN A 124 10.51 12.28 9.51
CA GLN A 124 11.70 11.74 8.88
C GLN A 124 11.36 10.79 7.72
N CYS A 125 10.47 9.82 7.97
CA CYS A 125 10.08 8.84 6.95
C CYS A 125 9.35 9.52 5.78
N SER A 126 8.51 10.50 6.08
CA SER A 126 7.81 11.28 5.06
C SER A 126 8.77 12.14 4.21
N ASN A 127 9.88 12.63 4.77
CA ASN A 127 10.92 13.28 3.97
C ASN A 127 11.59 12.31 2.99
N ILE A 128 11.89 11.08 3.43
CA ILE A 128 12.44 10.04 2.54
C ILE A 128 11.46 9.75 1.40
N LEU A 129 10.17 9.62 1.71
CA LEU A 129 9.12 9.45 0.70
C LEU A 129 9.10 10.59 -0.32
N VAL A 130 9.16 11.85 0.13
CA VAL A 130 9.20 13.01 -0.77
C VAL A 130 10.44 12.98 -1.66
N LEU A 131 11.60 12.63 -1.11
CA LEU A 131 12.84 12.50 -1.88
C LEU A 131 12.71 11.43 -2.95
N SER A 132 12.20 10.23 -2.62
CA SER A 132 11.97 9.15 -3.58
C SER A 132 10.99 9.55 -4.69
N ILE A 133 9.88 10.23 -4.35
CA ILE A 133 8.92 10.74 -5.35
C ILE A 133 9.61 11.77 -6.27
N ASN A 134 10.32 12.75 -5.70
CA ASN A 134 10.97 13.79 -6.49
C ASN A 134 12.06 13.24 -7.40
N GLU A 135 12.77 12.21 -6.98
CA GLU A 135 13.77 11.54 -7.79
C GLU A 135 13.15 10.87 -9.03
N VAL A 136 12.03 10.17 -8.85
CA VAL A 136 11.25 9.59 -9.97
C VAL A 136 10.73 10.68 -10.91
N ARG A 137 10.22 11.79 -10.37
CA ARG A 137 9.78 12.94 -11.18
C ARG A 137 10.91 13.55 -12.01
N ALA A 138 12.10 13.68 -11.43
CA ALA A 138 13.27 14.23 -12.11
C ALA A 138 13.74 13.33 -13.26
N ARG A 139 13.69 12.00 -13.08
CA ARG A 139 14.05 11.02 -14.13
C ARG A 139 12.98 10.88 -15.22
N HIS A 140 11.71 11.02 -14.85
CA HIS A 140 10.58 10.79 -15.76
C HIS A 140 9.59 11.96 -15.75
N PRO A 141 10.02 13.17 -16.18
CA PRO A 141 9.19 14.36 -16.13
C PRO A 141 7.96 14.28 -17.06
N THR A 142 8.00 13.42 -18.08
CA THR A 142 6.89 13.23 -19.04
C THR A 142 5.84 12.21 -18.61
N TRP A 143 6.06 11.50 -17.49
CA TRP A 143 5.09 10.54 -16.97
C TRP A 143 3.91 11.23 -16.28
N THR A 144 2.78 10.53 -16.24
CA THR A 144 1.62 10.98 -15.47
C THR A 144 1.95 10.99 -13.97
N TRP A 145 1.29 11.87 -13.23
CA TRP A 145 1.47 11.97 -11.78
C TRP A 145 1.21 10.63 -11.06
N ASP A 146 0.18 9.89 -11.45
CA ASP A 146 -0.13 8.57 -10.86
C ASP A 146 1.03 7.58 -11.03
N ARG A 147 1.68 7.56 -12.21
CA ARG A 147 2.83 6.70 -12.44
C ARG A 147 4.06 7.16 -11.65
N GLN A 148 4.30 8.47 -11.56
CA GLN A 148 5.37 9.03 -10.74
C GLN A 148 5.17 8.71 -9.26
N LEU A 149 3.92 8.76 -8.76
CA LEU A 149 3.59 8.42 -7.39
C LEU A 149 3.74 6.92 -7.12
N ARG A 150 3.26 6.07 -8.04
CA ARG A 150 3.42 4.61 -7.99
C ARG A 150 4.88 4.20 -7.88
N ASP A 151 5.70 4.74 -8.76
CA ASP A 151 7.11 4.39 -8.80
C ASP A 151 7.88 5.08 -7.67
N GLY A 152 7.44 6.26 -7.20
CA GLY A 152 7.98 6.94 -6.02
C GLY A 152 7.72 6.18 -4.72
N ILE A 153 6.54 5.60 -4.53
CA ILE A 153 6.22 4.71 -3.38
C ILE A 153 6.99 3.40 -3.51
N SER A 154 7.11 2.86 -4.72
CA SER A 154 7.93 1.68 -4.97
C SER A 154 9.41 1.96 -4.68
N ALA A 155 9.90 3.16 -5.02
CA ALA A 155 11.25 3.64 -4.70
C ALA A 155 11.44 3.84 -3.21
N TYR A 156 10.49 4.43 -2.49
CA TYR A 156 10.52 4.48 -1.04
C TYR A 156 10.69 3.06 -0.45
N ASN A 157 9.96 2.08 -0.97
CA ASN A 157 10.06 0.67 -0.54
C ASN A 157 11.36 -0.01 -1.01
N ALA A 158 11.97 0.43 -2.11
CA ALA A 158 13.12 -0.21 -2.75
C ALA A 158 14.47 0.43 -2.35
N ASP A 159 14.52 1.72 -2.08
CA ASP A 159 15.61 2.40 -1.36
C ASP A 159 15.69 1.90 0.08
N VAL A 160 14.58 1.42 0.62
CA VAL A 160 14.47 0.57 1.82
C VAL A 160 14.87 -0.88 1.52
N ASN A 161 15.48 -1.24 0.39
CA ASN A 161 15.88 -2.63 0.13
C ASN A 161 17.16 -2.82 -0.69
N THR A 162 17.68 -1.84 -1.46
CA THR A 162 18.85 -2.09 -2.31
C THR A 162 19.54 -0.83 -2.82
N VAL A 163 20.80 -0.62 -2.43
CA VAL A 163 21.74 0.18 -3.21
C VAL A 163 22.16 -0.68 -4.40
N GLN A 164 21.48 -0.56 -5.55
CA GLN A 164 22.03 -0.88 -6.87
C GLN A 164 21.02 -0.61 -7.99
N THR A 165 21.33 0.39 -8.83
CA THR A 165 20.83 0.63 -10.19
C THR A 165 19.31 0.51 -10.44
N TYR A 166 18.71 1.67 -10.68
CA TYR A 166 17.30 1.92 -10.99
C TYR A 166 16.68 0.97 -12.06
N ASP A 167 17.46 0.49 -13.03
CA ASP A 167 16.98 -0.44 -14.08
C ASP A 167 16.59 -1.83 -13.56
N LYS A 168 17.08 -2.25 -12.39
CA LYS A 168 16.66 -3.51 -11.74
C LYS A 168 15.51 -3.33 -10.76
N MET A 169 15.06 -2.08 -10.52
CA MET A 169 14.01 -1.76 -9.55
C MET A 169 12.59 -2.02 -10.08
N ILE A 170 12.44 -2.12 -11.40
CA ILE A 170 11.14 -2.27 -12.11
C ILE A 170 10.60 -3.71 -12.04
N VAL A 171 11.41 -4.69 -11.63
CA VAL A 171 11.00 -6.10 -11.62
C VAL A 171 11.06 -6.66 -10.20
N GLY A 172 9.94 -6.60 -9.47
CA GLY A 172 9.72 -7.56 -8.37
C GLY A 172 8.92 -7.13 -7.15
N LYS A 173 8.56 -5.84 -6.96
CA LYS A 173 7.79 -5.43 -5.76
C LYS A 173 6.65 -4.44 -6.04
N THR A 174 5.99 -4.61 -7.19
CA THR A 174 4.78 -3.88 -7.60
C THR A 174 3.57 -4.11 -6.68
N HIS A 175 3.68 -5.03 -5.71
CA HIS A 175 2.57 -5.49 -4.86
C HIS A 175 2.13 -4.50 -3.77
N ASN A 176 2.82 -3.38 -3.54
CA ASN A 176 2.52 -2.48 -2.42
C ASN A 176 1.70 -1.23 -2.81
N TYR A 177 1.84 -0.74 -4.05
CA TYR A 177 1.17 0.52 -4.45
C TYR A 177 -0.35 0.38 -4.46
N ASP A 178 -0.88 -0.65 -5.13
CA ASP A 178 -2.33 -0.80 -5.27
C ASP A 178 -3.02 -0.98 -3.90
N ASP A 179 -2.34 -1.64 -2.96
CA ASP A 179 -2.77 -1.78 -1.55
C ASP A 179 -2.74 -0.43 -0.82
N VAL A 180 -1.64 0.33 -0.92
CA VAL A 180 -1.53 1.68 -0.34
C VAL A 180 -2.62 2.58 -0.91
N ASP A 181 -2.76 2.63 -2.23
CA ASP A 181 -3.74 3.45 -2.93
C ASP A 181 -5.20 3.10 -2.55
N ALA A 182 -5.51 1.81 -2.38
CA ALA A 182 -6.80 1.37 -1.83
C ALA A 182 -7.04 1.90 -0.40
N ARG A 183 -6.03 1.85 0.47
CA ARG A 183 -6.10 2.40 1.85
C ARG A 183 -6.25 3.92 1.82
N VAL A 184 -5.47 4.62 1.00
CA VAL A 184 -5.52 6.08 0.83
C VAL A 184 -6.92 6.53 0.41
N ARG A 185 -7.51 5.89 -0.61
CA ARG A 185 -8.89 6.21 -1.03
C ARG A 185 -9.90 6.02 0.09
N LEU A 186 -9.75 4.97 0.89
CA LEU A 186 -10.63 4.73 2.03
C LEU A 186 -10.49 5.83 3.09
N TYR A 187 -9.27 6.23 3.42
CA TYR A 187 -9.00 7.27 4.41
C TYR A 187 -9.54 8.63 3.97
N LYS A 188 -9.35 9.00 2.70
CA LYS A 188 -9.96 10.20 2.12
C LYS A 188 -11.48 10.22 2.24
N ARG A 189 -12.14 9.08 1.97
CA ARG A 189 -13.61 8.98 2.09
C ARG A 189 -14.10 9.14 3.53
N ASN A 190 -13.25 8.86 4.52
CA ASN A 190 -13.56 8.99 5.94
C ASN A 190 -12.98 10.28 6.56
N GLU A 191 -12.70 11.28 5.72
CA GLU A 191 -12.24 12.62 6.13
C GLU A 191 -10.97 12.61 7.00
N TYR A 192 -10.08 11.65 6.70
CA TYR A 192 -8.77 11.59 7.34
C TYR A 192 -7.79 12.58 6.71
#